data_AF-A0A7S3CGZ4-F1
#
_entry.id   AF-A0A7S3CGZ4-F1
#
_cell.length_a   1.000
_cell.length_b   1.000
_cell.length_c   1.000
_cell.angle_alpha   90.00
_cell.angle_beta   90.00
_cell.angle_gamma   90.00
#
_symmetry.space_group_name_H-M   'P 1'
#
loop_
_entity.id
_entity.type
_entity.pdbx_description
1 polymer ?
#
loop_
_entity_poly.entity_id
_entity_poly.type
_entity_poly.pdbx_seq_one_letter_code
_entity_poly.pdbx_strand_id
1 'polypeptide(L)'
;DEISGELGGPAGLRRVKDEIGALVAECLDAVSSDLSFMPMANCFELFGFDFLVDRDGGAWLLEANAEPDLVQSGRRLGEVIEEMVAGIYVEAVVPLTAAEEEEEGGEETKT
;
A
#
# COMPACT_ATOMS: atom_id res chain seq x y z
N ASP A 1 -22.74 1.10 -9.55
CA ASP A 1 -22.97 -0.12 -8.75
C ASP A 1 -23.78 0.24 -7.50
N GLU A 2 -24.53 -0.69 -6.92
CA GLU A 2 -25.48 -0.44 -5.83
C GLU A 2 -24.82 0.27 -4.63
N ILE A 3 -23.64 -0.18 -4.23
CA ILE A 3 -22.84 0.43 -3.13
C ILE A 3 -22.48 1.88 -3.45
N SER A 4 -22.07 2.15 -4.70
CA SER A 4 -21.76 3.53 -5.10
C SER A 4 -23.00 4.44 -5.06
N GLY A 5 -24.20 3.89 -5.25
CA GLY A 5 -25.46 4.64 -5.14
C GLY A 5 -25.76 5.03 -3.68
N GLU A 6 -25.58 4.09 -2.76
CA GLU A 6 -25.82 4.30 -1.32
C GLU A 6 -24.87 5.33 -0.71
N LEU A 7 -23.61 5.36 -1.16
CA LEU A 7 -22.61 6.32 -0.69
C LEU A 7 -22.78 7.74 -1.27
N GLY A 8 -23.77 7.98 -2.12
CA GLY A 8 -23.96 9.29 -2.78
C GLY A 8 -23.13 9.45 -4.06
N GLY A 9 -22.91 8.36 -4.79
CA GLY A 9 -22.26 8.32 -6.09
C GLY A 9 -20.72 8.35 -6.03
N PRO A 10 -20.06 8.73 -7.14
CA PRO A 10 -18.60 8.79 -7.23
C PRO A 10 -17.94 9.70 -6.20
N ALA A 11 -18.64 10.73 -5.73
CA ALA A 11 -18.14 11.63 -4.69
C ALA A 11 -18.07 10.94 -3.32
N GLY A 12 -19.06 10.10 -3.00
CA GLY A 12 -19.04 9.28 -1.79
C GLY A 12 -17.91 8.28 -1.78
N LEU A 13 -17.77 7.54 -2.88
CA LEU A 13 -16.71 6.55 -3.01
C LEU A 13 -15.31 7.19 -2.87
N ARG A 14 -15.12 8.40 -3.39
CA ARG A 14 -13.86 9.15 -3.20
C ARG A 14 -13.62 9.51 -1.74
N ARG A 15 -14.64 10.00 -1.02
CA ARG A 15 -14.51 10.29 0.41
C ARG A 15 -14.09 9.07 1.21
N VAL A 16 -14.72 7.91 0.96
CA VAL A 16 -14.35 6.65 1.61
C VAL A 16 -12.89 6.28 1.31
N LYS A 17 -12.44 6.43 0.06
CA LYS A 17 -11.04 6.19 -0.30
C LYS A 17 -10.06 7.13 0.39
N ASP A 18 -10.40 8.41 0.48
CA ASP A 18 -9.59 9.43 1.17
C ASP A 18 -9.49 9.11 2.67
N GLU A 19 -10.60 8.68 3.29
CA GLU A 19 -10.64 8.27 4.69
C GLU A 19 -9.84 7.00 4.97
N ILE A 20 -9.95 5.98 4.10
CA ILE A 20 -9.09 4.78 4.15
C ILE A 20 -7.61 5.18 4.10
N GLY A 21 -7.22 6.07 3.18
CA GLY A 21 -5.85 6.54 3.06
C GLY A 21 -5.35 7.24 4.34
N ALA A 22 -6.20 8.06 4.97
CA ALA A 22 -5.88 8.72 6.23
C ALA A 22 -5.70 7.71 7.38
N LEU A 23 -6.57 6.70 7.48
CA LEU A 23 -6.48 5.65 8.50
C LEU A 23 -5.22 4.80 8.37
N VAL A 24 -4.83 4.44 7.13
CA VAL A 24 -3.57 3.72 6.89
C VAL A 24 -2.37 4.57 7.32
N ALA A 25 -2.36 5.86 6.96
CA ALA A 25 -1.28 6.77 7.33
C ALA A 25 -1.16 6.92 8.85
N GLU A 26 -2.29 7.10 9.56
CA GLU A 26 -2.32 7.20 11.02
C GLU A 26 -1.86 5.89 11.69
N CYS A 27 -2.30 4.75 11.18
CA CYS A 27 -1.88 3.44 11.68
C CYS A 27 -0.36 3.23 11.56
N LEU A 28 0.21 3.53 10.39
CA LEU A 28 1.65 3.40 10.16
C LEU A 28 2.47 4.40 10.99
N ASP A 29 2.00 5.65 11.13
CA ASP A 29 2.67 6.66 11.97
C ASP A 29 2.68 6.22 13.44
N ALA A 30 1.57 5.69 13.94
CA ALA A 30 1.44 5.21 15.32
C ALA A 30 2.43 4.09 15.66
N VAL A 31 2.77 3.22 14.71
CA VAL A 31 3.73 2.12 14.92
C VAL A 31 5.16 2.46 14.51
N SER A 32 5.37 3.53 13.74
CA SER A 32 6.70 3.90 13.19
C SER A 32 7.76 4.20 14.25
N SER A 33 7.34 4.58 15.46
CA SER A 33 8.21 4.84 16.60
C SER A 33 8.24 3.70 17.62
N ASP A 34 7.47 2.65 17.39
CA ASP A 34 7.41 1.46 18.23
C ASP A 34 8.51 0.48 17.83
N LEU A 35 9.11 -0.19 18.82
CA LEU A 35 10.08 -1.26 18.59
C LEU A 35 9.43 -2.49 17.94
N SER A 36 8.10 -2.54 17.85
CA SER A 36 7.37 -3.62 17.21
C SER A 36 7.36 -3.54 15.66
N PHE A 37 7.59 -2.35 15.08
CA PHE A 37 7.65 -2.15 13.63
C PHE A 37 9.00 -1.55 13.22
N MET A 38 9.86 -2.37 12.61
CA MET A 38 11.22 -1.99 12.24
C MET A 38 11.41 -2.04 10.71
N PRO A 39 11.10 -0.97 9.98
CA PRO A 39 11.36 -0.92 8.54
C PRO A 39 12.87 -0.98 8.28
N MET A 40 13.28 -1.83 7.34
CA MET A 40 14.67 -1.94 6.90
C MET A 40 14.87 -1.20 5.58
N ALA A 41 15.96 -0.44 5.45
CA ALA A 41 16.20 0.44 4.30
C ALA A 41 16.19 -0.28 2.94
N ASN A 42 16.53 -1.56 2.93
CA ASN A 42 16.64 -2.41 1.73
C ASN A 42 15.46 -3.41 1.60
N CYS A 43 14.36 -3.19 2.32
CA CYS A 43 13.19 -4.05 2.27
C CYS A 43 11.93 -3.22 2.09
N PHE A 44 10.95 -3.82 1.42
CA PHE A 44 9.58 -3.34 1.39
C PHE A 44 8.66 -4.49 1.79
N GLU A 45 7.45 -4.15 2.21
CA GLU A 45 6.43 -5.12 2.59
C GLU A 45 5.07 -4.70 2.05
N LEU A 46 4.34 -5.66 1.49
CA LEU A 46 2.98 -5.45 1.01
C LEU A 46 2.00 -5.89 2.10
N PHE A 47 1.24 -4.95 2.62
CA PHE A 47 0.17 -5.23 3.59
C PHE A 47 -1.20 -5.22 2.92
N GLY A 48 -2.07 -6.13 3.33
CA GLY A 48 -3.51 -6.06 3.06
C GLY A 48 -4.24 -5.42 4.24
N PHE A 49 -4.82 -4.24 4.05
CA PHE A 49 -5.65 -3.60 5.06
C PHE A 49 -7.13 -3.85 4.78
N ASP A 50 -7.83 -4.41 5.76
CA ASP A 50 -9.25 -4.72 5.67
C ASP A 50 -10.10 -3.69 6.42
N PHE A 51 -11.15 -3.20 5.76
CA PHE A 51 -12.02 -2.15 6.26
C PHE A 51 -13.50 -2.55 6.20
N LEU A 52 -14.26 -2.11 7.20
CA LEU A 52 -15.72 -1.99 7.09
C LEU A 52 -16.08 -0.55 6.72
N VAL A 53 -17.05 -0.41 5.82
CA VAL A 53 -17.63 0.89 5.46
C VAL A 53 -19.08 0.89 5.91
N ASP A 54 -19.45 1.87 6.74
CA ASP A 54 -20.82 2.01 7.20
C ASP A 54 -21.72 2.73 6.18
N ARG A 55 -23.01 2.87 6.51
CA ARG A 55 -24.02 3.43 5.61
C ARG A 55 -23.86 4.93 5.38
N ASP A 56 -23.18 5.63 6.28
CA ASP A 56 -22.89 7.06 6.16
C ASP A 56 -21.57 7.30 5.41
N GLY A 57 -20.85 6.22 5.08
CA GLY A 57 -19.58 6.25 4.37
C GLY A 57 -18.36 6.41 5.27
N GLY A 58 -18.51 6.16 6.58
CA GLY A 58 -17.37 6.09 7.50
C GLY A 58 -16.61 4.77 7.35
N ALA A 59 -15.28 4.84 7.39
CA ALA A 59 -14.40 3.68 7.26
C ALA A 59 -13.83 3.25 8.63
N TRP A 60 -13.79 1.93 8.86
CA TRP A 60 -13.32 1.33 10.11
C TRP A 60 -12.27 0.28 9.79
N LEU A 61 -11.03 0.51 10.24
CA LEU A 61 -9.93 -0.45 10.11
C LEU A 61 -10.20 -1.68 10.99
N LEU A 62 -10.13 -2.88 10.40
CA LEU A 62 -10.28 -4.14 11.12
C LEU A 62 -8.92 -4.76 11.44
N GLU A 63 -8.10 -4.94 10.40
CA GLU A 63 -6.81 -5.61 10.49
C GLU A 63 -5.86 -5.18 9.37
N ALA A 64 -4.56 -5.38 9.62
CA ALA A 64 -3.49 -5.23 8.66
C ALA A 64 -2.74 -6.57 8.56
N ASN A 65 -2.83 -7.21 7.40
CA ASN A 65 -2.31 -8.55 7.13
C ASN A 65 -0.99 -8.47 6.37
N ALA A 66 0.07 -9.09 6.90
CA ALA A 66 1.39 -9.18 6.26
C ALA A 66 1.42 -10.15 5.07
N GLU A 67 0.49 -11.12 5.02
CA GLU A 67 0.36 -12.07 3.92
C GLU A 67 -1.03 -11.95 3.26
N PRO A 68 -1.27 -10.90 2.45
CA PRO A 68 -2.55 -10.77 1.75
C PRO A 68 -2.75 -11.89 0.73
N ASP A 69 -3.88 -12.58 0.78
CA ASP A 69 -4.24 -13.63 -0.20
C ASP A 69 -4.70 -13.01 -1.53
N LEU A 70 -3.78 -12.93 -2.49
CA LEU A 70 -4.05 -12.42 -3.85
C LEU A 70 -4.75 -13.45 -4.75
N VAL A 71 -4.80 -14.74 -4.36
CA VAL A 71 -5.38 -15.81 -5.21
C VAL A 71 -6.91 -15.78 -5.17
N GLN A 72 -7.49 -15.27 -4.07
CA GLN A 72 -8.95 -15.22 -3.88
C GLN A 72 -9.68 -14.16 -4.73
N SER A 73 -8.98 -13.22 -5.36
CA SER A 73 -9.64 -12.12 -6.08
C SER A 73 -10.34 -12.55 -7.39
N GLY A 74 -10.10 -13.79 -7.85
CA GLY A 74 -10.75 -14.37 -9.02
C GLY A 74 -10.41 -13.67 -10.35
N ARG A 75 -10.84 -14.26 -11.48
CA ARG A 75 -10.48 -13.76 -12.83
C ARG A 75 -10.90 -12.31 -13.11
N ARG A 76 -11.88 -11.78 -12.40
CA ARG A 76 -12.38 -10.41 -12.60
C ARG A 76 -11.41 -9.35 -12.08
N LEU A 77 -10.56 -9.67 -11.11
CA LEU A 77 -9.56 -8.76 -10.56
C LEU A 77 -8.14 -9.07 -11.05
N GLY A 78 -7.98 -9.98 -12.02
CA GLY A 78 -6.67 -10.33 -12.56
C GLY A 78 -5.90 -9.11 -13.06
N GLU A 79 -6.55 -8.23 -13.83
CA GLU A 79 -5.96 -6.98 -14.32
C GLU A 79 -5.51 -6.07 -13.17
N VAL A 80 -6.30 -5.97 -12.09
CA VAL A 80 -5.95 -5.15 -10.92
C VAL A 80 -4.72 -5.71 -10.21
N ILE A 81 -4.61 -7.03 -10.07
CA ILE A 81 -3.45 -7.67 -9.46
C ILE A 81 -2.21 -7.47 -10.36
N GLU A 82 -2.35 -7.64 -11.67
CA GLU A 82 -1.25 -7.43 -12.61
C GLU A 82 -0.75 -5.98 -12.57
N GLU A 83 -1.65 -5.00 -12.56
CA GLU A 83 -1.31 -3.58 -12.40
C GLU A 83 -0.63 -3.30 -11.04
N MET A 84 -1.13 -3.91 -9.96
CA MET A 84 -0.53 -3.77 -8.63
C MET A 84 0.89 -4.34 -8.60
N VAL A 85 1.12 -5.56 -9.12
CA VAL A 85 2.44 -6.20 -9.15
C VAL A 85 3.42 -5.40 -10.01
N ALA A 86 2.97 -4.89 -11.16
CA ALA A 86 3.79 -4.01 -11.99
C ALA A 86 4.14 -2.70 -11.25
N GLY A 87 3.19 -2.12 -10.53
CA GLY A 87 3.41 -0.94 -9.69
C GLY A 87 4.42 -1.20 -8.58
N ILE A 88 4.32 -2.32 -7.86
CA ILE A 88 5.29 -2.73 -6.82
C ILE A 88 6.70 -2.83 -7.41
N TYR A 89 6.84 -3.43 -8.59
CA TYR A 89 8.13 -3.55 -9.25
C TYR A 89 8.75 -2.16 -9.52
N VAL A 90 7.98 -1.23 -10.08
CA VAL A 90 8.46 0.11 -10.43
C VAL A 90 8.74 0.97 -9.20
N GLU A 91 7.84 0.98 -8.22
CA GLU A 91 7.89 1.92 -7.10
C GLU A 91 8.70 1.40 -5.90
N ALA A 92 8.79 0.08 -5.71
CA ALA A 92 9.48 -0.50 -4.55
C ALA A 92 10.74 -1.29 -4.93
N VAL A 93 10.75 -2.03 -6.05
CA VAL A 93 11.90 -2.89 -6.40
C VAL A 93 12.98 -2.12 -7.16
N VAL A 94 12.62 -1.38 -8.21
CA VAL A 94 13.60 -0.63 -9.03
C VAL A 94 14.46 0.33 -8.19
N PRO A 95 13.91 1.14 -7.26
CA PRO A 95 14.73 2.04 -6.44
C PRO A 95 15.77 1.31 -5.57
N LEU A 96 15.46 0.08 -5.12
CA LEU A 96 16.39 -0.73 -4.33
C LEU A 96 17.58 -1.22 -5.18
N THR A 97 17.39 -1.41 -6.48
CA THR A 97 18.46 -1.82 -7.40
C THR A 97 19.32 -0.65 -7.88
N ALA A 98 18.76 0.57 -7.93
CA ALA A 98 19.49 1.76 -8.37
C ALA A 98 20.49 2.26 -7.31
N ALA A 99 20.27 1.96 -6.03
CA ALA A 99 21.20 2.28 -4.95
C ALA A 99 22.54 1.51 -5.04
N GLU A 100 22.58 0.38 -5.75
CA GLU A 100 23.82 -0.40 -5.94
C GLU A 100 24.76 0.24 -6.96
N GLU A 101 24.24 0.99 -7.95
CA GLU A 101 25.05 1.61 -9.00
C GLU A 101 25.79 2.89 -8.52
N GLU A 102 25.28 3.57 -7.48
CA GLU A 102 25.94 4.77 -6.93
C GLU A 102 27.11 4.42 -5.97
N GLU A 103 27.11 3.26 -5.31
CA GLU A 103 28.22 2.85 -4.44
C GLU A 103 29.47 2.41 -5.22
N GLU A 104 29.32 1.80 -6.41
CA GLU A 104 30.48 1.43 -7.26
C GLU A 104 31.14 2.62 -7.98
N GLY A 105 30.45 3.76 -8.09
CA GLY A 105 30.97 4.97 -8.75
C GLY A 105 31.84 5.89 -7.87
N GLY A 106 31.96 5.60 -6.57
CA GLY A 106 32.62 6.46 -5.58
C GLY A 106 34.12 6.23 -5.37
N GLU A 107 34.70 5.18 -5.95
CA GLU A 107 36.07 4.76 -5.67
C GLU A 107 37.08 5.06 -6.81
N GLU A 108 36.98 6.22 -7.47
CA GLU A 108 38.07 6.70 -8.34
C GLU A 108 38.38 8.19 -8.12
N THR A 109 39.39 8.48 -7.29
CA THR A 109 40.62 9.25 -7.63
C THR A 109 41.28 9.87 -6.38
N LYS A 110 42.32 9.22 -5.85
CA LYS A 110 43.50 9.93 -5.34
C LYS A 110 44.73 9.04 -5.37
N THR A 111 45.52 9.16 -6.44
CA THR A 111 46.97 8.89 -6.39
C THR A 111 47.68 10.10 -6.98
#